data_AF-A0A536IM56-F1
#
_entry.id   AF-A0A536IM56-F1
#
_cell.length_a   1.000
_cell.length_b   1.000
_cell.length_c   1.000
_cell.angle_alpha   90.00
_cell.angle_beta   90.00
_cell.angle_gamma   90.00
#
_symmetry.space_group_name_H-M   'P 1'
#
loop_
_entity.id
_entity.type
_entity.pdbx_description
1 polymer ?
#
loop_
_entity_poly.entity_id
_entity_poly.type
_entity_poly.pdbx_seq_one_letter_code
_entity_poly.pdbx_strand_id
1 'polypeptide(L)'
;MSLDELRGTLDAERPAVAVREGAVFGAPIESQEVWAAGVTYQRSLEARTDEAISSDPYDRVYTAPRPELFFKATPGRVRGPGETLFIRSDSTWDVPEPELAVVCNSRLEVVGYTIGNDVSSRSIEGENPLYLPQAKVFDGCCALGPAVALAWDFSPSDRSIELEISRDGSVLFRAATSTSAIRRSIPELLDYLGRDQRFESGCILLTGTGIVPPPDFTLAEGDVVAIRIDGLGLLENRIRRHARPKPA
;
A
#
# COMPACT_ATOMS: atom_id res chain seq x y z
N MET A 1 13.44 6.46 19.73
CA MET A 1 12.93 7.80 20.06
C MET A 1 11.44 7.68 20.26
N SER A 2 10.86 8.27 21.32
CA SER A 2 9.41 8.39 21.46
C SER A 2 8.83 9.34 20.40
N LEU A 3 7.51 9.32 20.21
CA LEU A 3 6.83 10.27 19.33
C LEU A 3 7.04 11.73 19.78
N ASP A 4 7.02 11.99 21.10
CA ASP A 4 7.25 13.34 21.64
C ASP A 4 8.68 13.82 21.39
N GLU A 5 9.68 12.95 21.56
CA GLU A 5 11.08 13.25 21.24
C GLU A 5 11.24 13.51 19.73
N LEU A 6 10.63 12.67 18.87
CA LEU A 6 10.63 12.83 17.41
C LEU A 6 10.03 14.18 17.00
N ARG A 7 8.89 14.54 17.59
CA ARG A 7 8.24 15.82 17.35
C ARG A 7 9.13 16.99 17.79
N GLY A 8 9.72 16.90 18.98
CA GLY A 8 10.65 17.92 19.48
C GLY A 8 11.82 18.16 18.52
N THR A 9 12.41 17.09 17.96
CA THR A 9 13.47 17.19 16.96
C THR A 9 12.96 17.80 15.64
N LEU A 10 11.85 17.29 15.10
CA LEU A 10 11.34 17.72 13.80
C LEU A 10 10.79 19.16 13.81
N ASP A 11 10.16 19.60 14.90
CA ASP A 11 9.64 20.97 15.00
C ASP A 11 10.76 22.00 15.25
N ALA A 12 11.87 21.60 15.89
CA ALA A 12 13.04 22.46 16.07
C ALA A 12 13.84 22.64 14.76
N GLU A 13 13.86 21.63 13.90
CA GLU A 13 14.65 21.57 12.66
C GLU A 13 13.77 21.63 11.40
N ARG A 14 12.67 22.40 11.41
CA ARG A 14 11.67 22.43 10.32
C ARG A 14 11.83 23.62 9.34
N PRO A 15 13.01 23.95 8.78
CA PRO A 15 13.03 24.94 7.73
C PRO A 15 12.29 24.35 6.52
N ALA A 16 11.43 25.15 5.90
CA ALA A 16 10.88 24.78 4.61
C ALA A 16 12.03 24.58 3.63
N VAL A 17 12.26 23.34 3.19
CA VAL A 17 13.26 23.05 2.18
C VAL A 17 12.64 23.32 0.82
N ALA A 18 13.16 24.32 0.10
CA ALA A 18 12.80 24.49 -1.30
C ALA A 18 13.19 23.23 -2.06
N VAL A 19 12.21 22.57 -2.67
CA VAL A 19 12.46 21.45 -3.58
C VAL A 19 13.29 21.97 -4.73
N ARG A 20 14.50 21.42 -4.89
CA ARG A 20 15.40 21.84 -5.96
C ARG A 20 14.77 21.50 -7.31
N GLU A 21 14.94 22.37 -8.29
CA GLU A 21 14.54 22.07 -9.66
C GLU A 21 15.23 20.78 -10.13
N GLY A 22 14.46 19.86 -10.70
CA GLY A 22 14.94 18.53 -11.11
C GLY A 22 15.17 17.53 -9.97
N ALA A 23 14.78 17.82 -8.73
CA ALA A 23 14.81 16.84 -7.66
C ALA A 23 13.91 15.64 -7.98
N VAL A 24 14.44 14.44 -7.72
CA VAL A 24 13.70 13.18 -7.84
C VAL A 24 13.31 12.74 -6.43
N PHE A 25 12.02 12.50 -6.21
CA PHE A 25 11.52 12.00 -4.94
C PHE A 25 11.64 10.48 -4.91
N GLY A 26 12.38 9.95 -3.94
CA GLY A 26 12.37 8.53 -3.61
C GLY A 26 11.15 8.16 -2.76
N ALA A 27 10.95 6.87 -2.55
CA ALA A 27 10.00 6.40 -1.54
C ALA A 27 10.46 6.85 -0.14
N PRO A 28 9.55 7.29 0.75
CA PRO A 28 9.90 7.69 2.12
C PRO A 28 10.14 6.48 3.03
N ILE A 29 11.13 5.67 2.70
CA ILE A 29 11.53 4.43 3.39
C ILE A 29 13.03 4.24 3.26
N GLU A 30 13.68 3.76 4.31
CA GLU A 30 15.13 3.49 4.31
C GLU A 30 15.42 2.03 4.65
N SER A 31 15.12 1.64 5.89
CA SER A 31 15.39 0.31 6.43
C SER A 31 14.14 -0.38 6.99
N GLN A 32 13.01 0.33 7.02
CA GLN A 32 11.75 -0.16 7.57
C GLN A 32 11.20 -1.32 6.75
N GLU A 33 10.48 -2.21 7.41
CA GLU A 33 9.65 -3.20 6.74
C GLU A 33 8.30 -2.58 6.35
N VAL A 34 7.74 -3.01 5.21
CA VAL A 34 6.36 -2.73 4.84
C VAL A 34 5.50 -3.96 5.13
N TRP A 35 4.47 -3.75 5.92
CA TRP A 35 3.40 -4.71 6.23
C TRP A 35 2.08 -4.19 5.67
N ALA A 36 1.11 -5.07 5.50
CA ALA A 36 -0.19 -4.72 4.96
C ALA A 36 -1.31 -5.47 5.69
N ALA A 37 -2.47 -4.83 5.77
CA ALA A 37 -3.70 -5.41 6.29
C ALA A 37 -4.68 -5.66 5.15
N GLY A 38 -5.25 -6.87 5.09
CA GLY A 38 -6.28 -7.19 4.11
C GLY A 38 -7.68 -7.20 4.71
N VAL A 39 -8.69 -7.23 3.82
CA VAL A 39 -10.13 -7.29 4.18
C VAL A 39 -10.58 -6.19 5.17
N THR A 40 -10.01 -4.99 5.08
CA THR A 40 -10.37 -3.87 5.98
C THR A 40 -11.56 -3.05 5.48
N TYR A 41 -11.99 -3.27 4.24
CA TYR A 41 -13.17 -2.66 3.60
C TYR A 41 -14.17 -3.73 3.16
N GLN A 42 -15.46 -3.38 3.17
CA GLN A 42 -16.51 -4.30 2.69
C GLN A 42 -16.32 -4.68 1.21
N ARG A 43 -15.98 -3.71 0.36
CA ARG A 43 -15.75 -3.95 -1.06
C ARG A 43 -14.55 -4.87 -1.34
N SER A 44 -13.53 -4.84 -0.47
CA SER A 44 -12.39 -5.75 -0.55
C SER A 44 -12.80 -7.19 -0.24
N LEU A 45 -13.72 -7.38 0.71
CA LEU A 45 -14.31 -8.69 0.98
C LEU A 45 -15.06 -9.22 -0.25
N GLU A 46 -15.96 -8.41 -0.81
CA GLU A 46 -16.79 -8.80 -1.96
C GLU A 46 -15.92 -9.24 -3.15
N ALA A 47 -14.88 -8.48 -3.50
CA ALA A 47 -13.99 -8.82 -4.60
C ALA A 47 -13.23 -10.14 -4.37
N ARG A 48 -12.75 -10.39 -3.15
CA ARG A 48 -12.03 -11.63 -2.81
C ARG A 48 -12.92 -12.87 -2.84
N THR A 49 -14.21 -12.69 -2.56
CA THR A 49 -15.22 -13.75 -2.71
C THR A 49 -15.45 -14.10 -4.18
N ASP A 50 -15.43 -13.12 -5.07
CA ASP A 50 -15.56 -13.35 -6.52
C ASP A 50 -14.29 -13.97 -7.14
N GLU A 51 -13.12 -13.67 -6.57
CA GLU A 51 -11.80 -14.14 -6.99
C GLU A 51 -11.50 -15.58 -6.59
N ALA A 52 -11.93 -15.97 -5.39
CA ALA A 52 -11.48 -17.21 -4.77
C ALA A 52 -12.29 -18.41 -5.25
N ILE A 53 -11.59 -19.53 -5.49
CA ILE A 53 -12.23 -20.84 -5.69
C ILE A 53 -13.03 -21.25 -4.43
N SER A 54 -12.69 -20.71 -3.26
CA SER A 54 -13.45 -20.80 -2.02
C SER A 54 -13.35 -19.50 -1.22
N SER A 55 -14.49 -18.86 -0.90
CA SER A 55 -14.56 -17.59 -0.16
C SER A 55 -14.42 -17.72 1.36
N ASP A 56 -14.44 -18.95 1.88
CA ASP A 56 -14.47 -19.29 3.32
C ASP A 56 -13.39 -18.60 4.19
N PRO A 57 -12.13 -18.40 3.76
CA PRO A 57 -11.14 -17.74 4.62
C PRO A 57 -11.36 -16.22 4.74
N TYR A 58 -11.76 -15.51 3.69
CA TYR A 58 -11.88 -14.06 3.71
C TYR A 58 -13.12 -13.59 4.50
N ASP A 59 -14.25 -14.30 4.34
CA ASP A 59 -15.47 -14.07 5.11
C ASP A 59 -15.23 -14.23 6.62
N ARG A 60 -14.46 -15.27 7.00
CA ARG A 60 -14.07 -15.51 8.39
C ARG A 60 -13.21 -14.39 8.95
N VAL A 61 -12.21 -13.93 8.20
CA VAL A 61 -11.32 -12.84 8.64
C VAL A 61 -12.10 -11.55 8.87
N TYR A 62 -13.02 -11.20 7.98
CA TYR A 62 -13.74 -9.93 8.08
C TYR A 62 -14.46 -9.74 9.42
N THR A 63 -15.04 -10.82 9.96
CA THR A 63 -15.78 -10.81 11.23
C THR A 63 -14.94 -11.28 12.43
N ALA A 64 -13.75 -11.84 12.21
CA ALA A 64 -12.90 -12.36 13.28
C ALA A 64 -12.24 -11.25 14.12
N PRO A 65 -11.98 -11.48 15.42
CA PRO A 65 -11.21 -10.55 16.24
C PRO A 65 -9.78 -10.32 15.74
N ARG A 66 -9.17 -11.30 15.04
CA ARG A 66 -7.82 -11.20 14.49
C ARG A 66 -7.88 -10.72 13.04
N PRO A 67 -7.28 -9.56 12.69
CA PRO A 67 -7.19 -9.11 11.31
C PRO A 67 -6.18 -9.93 10.51
N GLU A 68 -6.30 -9.90 9.20
CA GLU A 68 -5.22 -10.35 8.30
C GLU A 68 -4.10 -9.30 8.32
N LEU A 69 -2.88 -9.78 8.55
CA LEU A 69 -1.65 -9.02 8.43
C LEU A 69 -0.64 -9.86 7.66
N PHE A 70 0.05 -9.26 6.69
CA PHE A 70 1.09 -9.93 5.92
C PHE A 70 2.27 -9.01 5.65
N PHE A 71 3.44 -9.61 5.51
CA PHE A 71 4.65 -8.91 5.06
C PHE A 71 4.51 -8.55 3.59
N LYS A 72 4.71 -7.28 3.24
CA LYS A 72 4.58 -6.79 1.86
C LYS A 72 5.92 -6.60 1.18
N ALA A 73 6.84 -5.86 1.80
CA ALA A 73 8.08 -5.49 1.12
C ALA A 73 9.22 -5.13 2.07
N THR A 74 10.43 -5.51 1.67
CA THR A 74 11.67 -4.89 2.12
C THR A 74 11.91 -3.58 1.35
N PRO A 75 12.71 -2.64 1.86
CA PRO A 75 12.98 -1.36 1.19
C PRO A 75 13.37 -1.46 -0.29
N GLY A 76 14.25 -2.41 -0.65
CA GLY A 76 14.69 -2.59 -2.05
C GLY A 76 13.60 -2.98 -3.06
N ARG A 77 12.41 -3.40 -2.58
CA ARG A 77 11.25 -3.76 -3.40
C ARG A 77 10.24 -2.62 -3.53
N VAL A 78 10.41 -1.54 -2.77
CA VAL A 78 9.52 -0.37 -2.76
C VAL A 78 9.96 0.64 -3.81
N ARG A 79 9.00 1.39 -4.35
CA ARG A 79 9.19 2.41 -5.38
C ARG A 79 8.60 3.75 -4.93
N GLY A 80 9.26 4.83 -5.32
CA GLY A 80 8.83 6.20 -5.08
C GLY A 80 7.97 6.77 -6.22
N PRO A 81 7.58 8.05 -6.12
CA PRO A 81 6.87 8.75 -7.20
C PRO A 81 7.63 8.74 -8.53
N GLY A 82 6.93 8.42 -9.62
CA GLY A 82 7.47 8.37 -10.97
C GLY A 82 8.30 7.12 -11.28
N GLU A 83 8.66 6.32 -10.28
CA GLU A 83 9.40 5.08 -10.48
C GLU A 83 8.50 3.97 -11.06
N THR A 84 9.15 2.94 -11.59
CA THR A 84 8.47 1.81 -12.22
C THR A 84 8.07 0.74 -11.20
N LEU A 85 6.77 0.45 -11.15
CA LEU A 85 6.22 -0.75 -10.52
C LEU A 85 6.20 -1.90 -11.51
N PHE A 86 6.19 -3.12 -10.97
CA PHE A 86 6.16 -4.32 -11.79
C PHE A 86 4.91 -5.16 -11.55
N ILE A 87 4.54 -5.92 -12.56
CA ILE A 87 3.64 -7.06 -12.47
C ILE A 87 4.40 -8.34 -12.82
N ARG A 88 3.97 -9.47 -12.26
CA ARG A 88 4.71 -10.73 -12.39
C ARG A 88 4.64 -11.29 -13.81
N SER A 89 5.69 -12.01 -14.21
CA SER A 89 5.77 -12.66 -15.52
C SER A 89 4.77 -13.83 -15.68
N ASP A 90 4.36 -14.42 -14.56
CA ASP A 90 3.52 -15.61 -14.44
C ASP A 90 2.11 -15.31 -13.91
N SER A 91 1.77 -14.03 -13.72
CA SER A 91 0.42 -13.60 -13.36
C SER A 91 -0.37 -13.19 -14.61
N THR A 92 -1.64 -13.60 -14.66
CA THR A 92 -2.59 -13.23 -15.73
C THR A 92 -3.57 -12.15 -15.30
N TRP A 93 -3.59 -11.81 -14.01
CA TRP A 93 -4.47 -10.81 -13.44
C TRP A 93 -3.76 -10.07 -12.30
N ASP A 94 -3.49 -8.78 -12.54
CA ASP A 94 -2.76 -7.90 -11.64
C ASP A 94 -3.52 -6.59 -11.43
N VAL A 95 -3.60 -6.13 -10.18
CA VAL A 95 -4.31 -4.91 -9.81
C VAL A 95 -3.47 -4.02 -8.89
N PRO A 96 -3.61 -2.68 -8.97
CA PRO A 96 -3.12 -1.80 -7.92
C PRO A 96 -4.11 -1.76 -6.76
N GLU A 97 -3.60 -1.57 -5.56
CA GLU A 97 -4.44 -1.41 -4.36
C GLU A 97 -4.08 -0.08 -3.70
N PRO A 98 -4.90 0.97 -3.90
CA PRO A 98 -4.66 2.29 -3.33
C PRO A 98 -4.98 2.30 -1.85
N GLU A 99 -4.02 2.68 -1.02
CA GLU A 99 -4.14 2.58 0.44
C GLU A 99 -3.57 3.80 1.17
N LEU A 100 -4.18 4.12 2.32
CA LEU A 100 -3.52 4.94 3.33
C LEU A 100 -2.42 4.09 3.99
N ALA A 101 -1.20 4.60 4.02
CA ALA A 101 -0.06 3.96 4.67
C ALA A 101 0.30 4.70 5.97
N VAL A 102 0.50 3.95 7.05
CA VAL A 102 0.84 4.47 8.38
C VAL A 102 2.33 4.26 8.63
N VAL A 103 3.05 5.34 8.95
CA VAL A 103 4.47 5.31 9.27
C VAL A 103 4.63 5.27 10.79
N CYS A 104 5.27 4.22 11.30
CA CYS A 104 5.43 3.98 12.73
C CYS A 104 6.90 4.02 13.13
N ASN A 105 7.18 4.51 14.34
CA ASN A 105 8.51 4.40 14.94
C ASN A 105 8.72 3.00 15.55
N SER A 106 9.88 2.80 16.20
CA SER A 106 10.23 1.51 16.81
C SER A 106 9.43 1.10 18.04
N ARG A 107 8.55 1.98 18.52
CA ARG A 107 7.58 1.73 19.59
C ARG A 107 6.16 1.52 19.05
N LEU A 108 6.01 1.42 17.73
CA LEU A 108 4.72 1.39 17.03
C LEU A 108 3.84 2.61 17.31
N GLU A 109 4.45 3.74 17.66
CA GLU A 109 3.76 5.03 17.72
C GLU A 109 3.66 5.60 16.31
N VAL A 110 2.49 6.09 15.94
CA VAL A 110 2.23 6.64 14.60
C VAL A 110 2.94 7.99 14.45
N VAL A 111 3.94 8.03 13.56
CA VAL A 111 4.73 9.22 13.24
C VAL A 111 4.05 10.05 12.14
N GLY A 112 3.40 9.38 11.19
CA GLY A 112 2.75 10.05 10.09
C GLY A 112 2.08 9.10 9.11
N TYR A 113 1.68 9.66 7.97
CA TYR A 113 0.89 9.01 6.95
C TYR A 113 1.44 9.31 5.56
N THR A 114 1.33 8.34 4.65
CA THR A 114 1.69 8.49 3.24
C THR A 114 0.72 7.70 2.36
N ILE A 115 0.86 7.78 1.04
CA ILE A 115 0.07 7.00 0.10
C ILE A 115 0.82 5.70 -0.19
N GLY A 116 0.10 4.58 -0.22
CA GLY A 116 0.64 3.28 -0.61
C GLY A 116 -0.06 2.69 -1.84
N ASN A 117 0.71 1.91 -2.61
CA ASN A 117 0.20 1.02 -3.63
C ASN A 117 0.64 -0.42 -3.34
N ASP A 118 -0.30 -1.30 -2.97
CA ASP A 118 -0.07 -2.74 -2.79
C ASP A 118 -0.38 -3.50 -4.10
N VAL A 119 0.58 -3.56 -5.02
CA VAL A 119 0.38 -4.26 -6.29
C VAL A 119 0.24 -5.76 -6.06
N SER A 120 -0.81 -6.34 -6.63
CA SER A 120 -1.27 -7.68 -6.28
C SER A 120 -1.56 -8.54 -7.50
N SER A 121 -0.94 -9.72 -7.55
CA SER A 121 -1.19 -10.73 -8.59
C SER A 121 -2.36 -11.64 -8.18
N ARG A 122 -3.58 -11.16 -8.43
CA ARG A 122 -4.84 -11.82 -8.06
C ARG A 122 -5.03 -13.21 -8.67
N SER A 123 -4.48 -13.45 -9.86
CA SER A 123 -4.50 -14.79 -10.46
C SER A 123 -3.81 -15.86 -9.59
N ILE A 124 -2.75 -15.47 -8.88
CA ILE A 124 -1.97 -16.36 -8.00
C ILE A 124 -2.63 -16.46 -6.61
N GLU A 125 -3.11 -15.34 -6.07
CA GLU A 125 -3.85 -15.31 -4.79
C GLU A 125 -5.13 -16.13 -4.85
N GLY A 126 -5.92 -15.97 -5.92
CA GLY A 126 -7.19 -16.68 -6.12
C GLY A 126 -7.03 -18.18 -6.39
N GLU A 127 -5.88 -18.62 -6.91
CA GLU A 127 -5.59 -20.05 -7.10
C GLU A 127 -5.44 -20.78 -5.77
N ASN A 128 -4.69 -20.20 -4.84
CA ASN A 128 -4.51 -20.76 -3.50
C ASN A 128 -4.10 -19.67 -2.50
N PRO A 129 -4.79 -19.53 -1.36
CA PRO A 129 -4.42 -18.53 -0.34
C PRO A 129 -3.00 -18.72 0.21
N LEU A 130 -2.42 -19.93 0.12
CA LEU A 130 -1.02 -20.18 0.50
C LEU A 130 -0.02 -19.52 -0.45
N TYR A 131 -0.45 -19.06 -1.62
CA TYR A 131 0.41 -18.35 -2.58
C TYR A 131 0.41 -16.83 -2.38
N LEU A 132 -0.31 -16.31 -1.38
CA LEU A 132 -0.34 -14.89 -1.05
C LEU A 132 1.07 -14.26 -0.97
N PRO A 133 2.10 -14.88 -0.35
CA PRO A 133 3.45 -14.31 -0.35
C PRO A 133 4.03 -14.12 -1.76
N GLN A 134 3.74 -15.01 -2.70
CA GLN A 134 4.20 -14.89 -4.10
C GLN A 134 3.41 -13.81 -4.85
N ALA A 135 2.11 -13.70 -4.56
CA ALA A 135 1.22 -12.71 -5.16
C ALA A 135 1.47 -11.28 -4.67
N LYS A 136 2.05 -11.11 -3.47
CA LYS A 136 2.28 -9.81 -2.83
C LYS A 136 3.75 -9.41 -2.76
N VAL A 137 4.71 -10.33 -2.73
CA VAL A 137 6.14 -10.02 -2.50
C VAL A 137 6.99 -10.34 -3.74
N PHE A 138 7.34 -9.31 -4.50
CA PHE A 138 8.26 -9.39 -5.64
C PHE A 138 8.91 -8.01 -5.90
N ASP A 139 9.89 -7.93 -6.80
CA ASP A 139 10.59 -6.68 -7.06
C ASP A 139 9.67 -5.63 -7.69
N GLY A 140 9.56 -4.45 -7.07
CA GLY A 140 8.65 -3.39 -7.52
C GLY A 140 7.17 -3.70 -7.27
N CYS A 141 6.84 -4.48 -6.24
CA CYS A 141 5.47 -4.82 -5.85
C CYS A 141 4.77 -3.75 -5.00
N CYS A 142 5.51 -2.74 -4.52
CA CYS A 142 4.99 -1.75 -3.59
C CYS A 142 5.48 -0.36 -3.98
N ALA A 143 4.62 0.66 -3.85
CA ALA A 143 5.05 2.05 -3.90
C ALA A 143 4.58 2.82 -2.67
N LEU A 144 5.36 3.83 -2.27
CA LEU A 144 5.07 4.74 -1.18
C LEU A 144 5.41 6.18 -1.60
N GLY A 145 4.61 7.16 -1.17
CA GLY A 145 4.92 8.57 -1.38
C GLY A 145 3.69 9.48 -1.47
N PRO A 146 3.85 10.71 -1.97
CA PRO A 146 5.12 11.35 -2.35
C PRO A 146 5.95 11.83 -1.15
N ALA A 147 5.34 11.96 0.03
CA ALA A 147 5.98 12.36 1.27
C ALA A 147 5.22 11.78 2.47
N VAL A 148 5.76 11.97 3.67
CA VAL A 148 5.08 11.63 4.93
C VAL A 148 4.47 12.89 5.52
N ALA A 149 3.15 12.92 5.69
CA ALA A 149 2.48 13.93 6.49
C ALA A 149 2.56 13.54 7.96
N LEU A 150 3.10 14.42 8.81
CA LEU A 150 3.29 14.11 10.23
C LEU A 150 1.95 14.05 10.97
N ALA A 151 1.84 13.10 11.91
CA ALA A 151 0.59 12.79 12.58
C ALA A 151 0.03 13.94 13.43
N TRP A 152 0.86 14.92 13.80
CA TRP A 152 0.43 16.12 14.53
C TRP A 152 -0.07 17.26 13.63
N ASP A 153 0.09 17.16 12.32
CA ASP A 153 -0.39 18.16 11.35
C ASP A 153 -1.43 17.58 10.37
N PHE A 154 -1.68 16.27 10.44
CA PHE A 154 -2.58 15.56 9.55
C PHE A 154 -3.52 14.64 10.31
N SER A 155 -4.82 14.82 10.10
CA SER A 155 -5.85 13.87 10.51
C SER A 155 -6.07 12.82 9.40
N PRO A 156 -6.01 11.50 9.70
CA PRO A 156 -6.27 10.44 8.72
C PRO A 156 -7.77 10.18 8.49
N SER A 157 -8.65 10.76 9.30
CA SER A 157 -10.09 10.52 9.24
C SER A 157 -10.74 11.25 8.06
N ASP A 158 -11.68 10.57 7.41
CA ASP A 158 -12.52 11.10 6.33
C ASP A 158 -11.75 11.73 5.16
N ARG A 159 -10.72 11.03 4.70
CA ARG A 159 -9.92 11.41 3.54
C ARG A 159 -10.38 10.66 2.31
N SER A 160 -10.64 11.39 1.23
CA SER A 160 -10.87 10.80 -0.08
C SER A 160 -9.63 10.05 -0.54
N ILE A 161 -9.81 8.83 -1.03
CA ILE A 161 -8.80 8.02 -1.72
C ILE A 161 -9.29 7.85 -3.15
N GLU A 162 -8.52 8.30 -4.13
CA GLU A 162 -8.84 8.22 -5.55
C GLU A 162 -7.81 7.35 -6.27
N LEU A 163 -8.29 6.52 -7.19
CA LEU A 163 -7.48 5.75 -8.11
C LEU A 163 -7.88 6.09 -9.54
N GLU A 164 -6.89 6.39 -10.36
CA GLU A 164 -7.01 6.50 -11.80
C GLU A 164 -5.96 5.61 -12.46
N ILE A 165 -6.36 4.86 -13.48
CA ILE A 165 -5.46 4.05 -14.30
C ILE A 165 -5.61 4.48 -15.75
N SER A 166 -4.50 4.78 -16.41
CA SER A 166 -4.48 5.20 -17.81
C SER A 166 -3.48 4.42 -18.65
N ARG A 167 -3.78 4.28 -19.94
CA ARG A 167 -2.93 3.66 -20.96
C ARG A 167 -2.93 4.54 -22.20
N ASP A 168 -1.75 4.88 -22.71
CA ASP A 168 -1.58 5.72 -23.91
C ASP A 168 -2.40 7.02 -23.86
N GLY A 169 -2.47 7.64 -22.68
CA GLY A 169 -3.21 8.88 -22.44
C GLY A 169 -4.73 8.73 -22.28
N SER A 170 -5.27 7.51 -22.38
CA SER A 170 -6.70 7.23 -22.16
C SER A 170 -6.94 6.65 -20.77
N VAL A 171 -7.96 7.16 -20.05
CA VAL A 171 -8.36 6.62 -18.75
C VAL A 171 -9.10 5.30 -18.94
N LEU A 172 -8.58 4.22 -18.35
CA LEU A 172 -9.17 2.88 -18.38
C LEU A 172 -10.08 2.62 -17.18
N PHE A 173 -9.70 3.16 -16.01
CA PHE A 173 -10.44 2.96 -14.77
C PHE A 173 -10.30 4.19 -13.88
N ARG A 174 -11.38 4.58 -13.21
CA ARG A 174 -11.38 5.61 -12.18
C ARG A 174 -12.39 5.30 -11.10
N ALA A 175 -11.98 5.42 -9.85
CA ALA A 175 -12.85 5.23 -8.70
C ALA A 175 -12.36 6.05 -7.50
N ALA A 176 -13.24 6.20 -6.51
CA ALA A 176 -12.92 6.83 -5.24
C ALA A 176 -13.57 6.08 -4.07
N THR A 177 -12.96 6.18 -2.89
CA THR A 177 -13.48 5.73 -1.59
C THR A 177 -13.05 6.73 -0.51
N SER A 178 -13.35 6.47 0.76
CA SER A 178 -12.89 7.28 1.89
C SER A 178 -12.22 6.41 2.97
N THR A 179 -11.28 6.99 3.70
CA THR A 179 -10.73 6.37 4.92
C THR A 179 -11.79 6.14 5.99
N SER A 180 -12.93 6.84 5.94
CA SER A 180 -14.06 6.58 6.84
C SER A 180 -14.74 5.23 6.61
N ALA A 181 -14.49 4.56 5.48
CA ALA A 181 -14.99 3.22 5.20
C ALA A 181 -14.06 2.09 5.68
N ILE A 182 -12.89 2.42 6.25
CA ILE A 182 -12.02 1.44 6.92
C ILE A 182 -12.75 0.90 8.15
N ARG A 183 -12.91 -0.42 8.23
CA ARG A 183 -13.60 -1.10 9.34
C ARG A 183 -12.68 -1.47 10.50
N ARG A 184 -11.39 -1.63 10.23
CA ARG A 184 -10.36 -1.99 11.23
C ARG A 184 -9.60 -0.75 11.64
N SER A 185 -9.59 -0.45 12.93
CA SER A 185 -8.94 0.76 13.41
C SER A 185 -7.42 0.64 13.32
N ILE A 186 -6.70 1.74 13.05
CA ILE A 186 -5.23 1.73 13.04
C ILE A 186 -4.65 1.20 14.36
N PRO A 187 -5.14 1.60 15.56
CA PRO A 187 -4.67 1.04 16.82
C PRO A 187 -4.86 -0.49 16.92
N GLU A 188 -5.98 -1.02 16.43
CA GLU A 188 -6.22 -2.48 16.40
C GLU A 188 -5.20 -3.20 15.51
N LEU A 189 -4.95 -2.67 14.31
CA LEU A 189 -3.99 -3.26 13.38
C LEU A 189 -2.57 -3.24 13.96
N LEU A 190 -2.15 -2.13 14.55
CA LEU A 190 -0.84 -1.99 15.17
C LEU A 190 -0.67 -2.86 16.43
N ASP A 191 -1.74 -3.03 17.22
CA ASP A 191 -1.73 -3.96 18.37
C ASP A 191 -1.42 -5.39 17.89
N TYR A 192 -2.15 -5.89 16.89
CA TYR A 192 -1.88 -7.23 16.35
C TYR A 192 -0.51 -7.34 15.67
N LEU A 193 -0.07 -6.30 14.96
CA LEU A 193 1.22 -6.28 14.28
C LEU A 193 2.40 -6.30 15.28
N GLY A 194 2.25 -5.64 16.43
CA GLY A 194 3.28 -5.57 17.47
C GLY A 194 3.33 -6.74 18.43
N ARG A 195 2.34 -7.64 18.40
CA ARG A 195 2.32 -8.83 19.27
C ARG A 195 3.49 -9.73 18.96
N ASP A 196 4.40 -9.84 19.93
CA ASP A 196 5.60 -10.68 19.86
C ASP A 196 6.54 -10.35 18.68
N GLN A 197 6.39 -9.17 18.09
CA GLN A 197 7.18 -8.71 16.95
C GLN A 197 7.77 -7.32 17.23
N ARG A 198 9.07 -7.16 16.95
CA ARG A 198 9.81 -5.91 17.17
C ARG A 198 10.21 -5.30 15.84
N PHE A 199 10.14 -3.96 15.77
CA PHE A 199 10.53 -3.19 14.59
C PHE A 199 11.61 -2.18 14.99
N GLU A 200 12.88 -2.58 14.93
CA GLU A 200 13.99 -1.74 15.46
C GLU A 200 14.08 -0.36 14.80
N SER A 201 13.77 -0.28 13.50
CA SER A 201 13.73 0.96 12.71
C SER A 201 12.32 1.54 12.55
N GLY A 202 11.31 0.95 13.20
CA GLY A 202 9.91 1.18 12.87
C GLY A 202 9.44 0.40 11.63
N CYS A 203 8.20 0.63 11.23
CA CYS A 203 7.57 -0.06 10.10
C CYS A 203 6.59 0.86 9.37
N ILE A 204 6.21 0.45 8.17
CA ILE A 204 5.13 1.08 7.41
C ILE A 204 4.00 0.05 7.26
N LEU A 205 2.78 0.44 7.62
CA LEU A 205 1.59 -0.42 7.53
C LEU A 205 0.64 0.12 6.47
N LEU A 206 0.40 -0.64 5.42
CA LEU A 206 -0.68 -0.42 4.46
C LEU A 206 -2.00 -0.91 5.07
N THR A 207 -3.05 -0.09 5.01
CA THR A 207 -4.28 -0.29 5.82
C THR A 207 -5.41 -1.03 5.10
N GLY A 208 -5.12 -1.60 3.94
CA GLY A 208 -6.05 -2.24 3.01
C GLY A 208 -6.74 -1.24 2.08
N THR A 209 -7.26 -1.76 0.98
CA THR A 209 -7.92 -0.94 -0.04
C THR A 209 -9.44 -1.07 -0.04
N GLY A 210 -10.12 0.04 -0.33
CA GLY A 210 -11.56 0.07 -0.60
C GLY A 210 -11.91 0.15 -2.09
N ILE A 211 -10.91 0.14 -2.97
CA ILE A 211 -11.10 0.23 -4.42
C ILE A 211 -10.49 -1.01 -5.05
N VAL A 212 -11.35 -1.78 -5.73
CA VAL A 212 -10.93 -2.93 -6.52
C VAL A 212 -11.44 -2.73 -7.95
N PRO A 213 -10.55 -2.70 -8.96
CA PRO A 213 -10.96 -2.72 -10.37
C PRO A 213 -11.83 -3.95 -10.68
N PRO A 214 -12.71 -3.89 -11.69
CA PRO A 214 -13.59 -5.01 -12.02
C PRO A 214 -12.79 -6.24 -12.49
N PRO A 215 -13.36 -7.46 -12.43
CA PRO A 215 -12.63 -8.70 -12.74
C PRO A 215 -12.10 -8.82 -14.17
N ASP A 216 -12.65 -8.06 -15.11
CA ASP A 216 -12.20 -7.98 -16.51
C ASP A 216 -11.02 -7.00 -16.71
N PHE A 217 -10.62 -6.27 -15.67
CA PHE A 217 -9.48 -5.38 -15.68
C PHE A 217 -8.21 -6.09 -15.17
N THR A 218 -7.11 -5.92 -15.91
CA THR A 218 -5.75 -6.21 -15.44
C THR A 218 -4.79 -5.12 -15.86
N LEU A 219 -3.83 -4.81 -14.99
CA LEU A 219 -2.68 -3.99 -15.34
C LEU A 219 -1.91 -4.64 -16.50
N ALA A 220 -1.42 -3.80 -17.40
CA ALA A 220 -0.50 -4.19 -18.44
C ALA A 220 0.71 -3.26 -18.50
N GLU A 221 1.72 -3.69 -19.24
CA GLU A 221 2.88 -2.85 -19.50
C GLU A 221 2.47 -1.53 -20.17
N GLY A 222 3.05 -0.42 -19.69
CA GLY A 222 2.75 0.92 -20.17
C GLY A 222 1.65 1.66 -19.40
N ASP A 223 0.91 0.96 -18.53
CA ASP A 223 -0.08 1.61 -17.67
C ASP A 223 0.56 2.63 -16.73
N VAL A 224 -0.19 3.69 -16.45
CA VAL A 224 0.10 4.67 -15.41
C VAL A 224 -0.96 4.55 -14.33
N VAL A 225 -0.53 4.26 -13.11
CA VAL A 225 -1.38 4.19 -11.91
C VAL A 225 -1.18 5.47 -11.11
N ALA A 226 -2.25 6.21 -10.88
CA ALA A 226 -2.26 7.47 -10.15
C ALA A 226 -3.18 7.36 -8.93
N ILE A 227 -2.61 7.50 -7.74
CA ILE A 227 -3.32 7.38 -6.46
C ILE A 227 -3.23 8.72 -5.73
N ARG A 228 -4.38 9.28 -5.37
CA ARG A 228 -4.47 10.55 -4.64
C ARG A 228 -5.18 10.34 -3.33
N ILE A 229 -4.60 10.88 -2.26
CA ILE A 229 -5.28 10.95 -0.96
C ILE A 229 -5.34 12.42 -0.55
N ASP A 230 -6.53 12.87 -0.15
CA ASP A 230 -6.73 14.24 0.33
C ASP A 230 -5.74 14.59 1.44
N GLY A 231 -5.03 15.71 1.28
CA GLY A 231 -3.98 16.18 2.18
C GLY A 231 -2.62 15.48 2.06
N LEU A 232 -2.48 14.38 1.29
CA LEU A 232 -1.20 13.67 1.10
C LEU A 232 -0.59 13.85 -0.30
N GLY A 233 -1.38 14.27 -1.29
CA GLY A 233 -0.90 14.54 -2.64
C GLY A 233 -1.12 13.37 -3.60
N LEU A 234 -0.17 13.16 -4.51
CA LEU A 234 -0.26 12.20 -5.62
C LEU A 234 0.93 11.24 -5.61
N LEU A 235 0.63 9.94 -5.63
CA LEU A 235 1.58 8.87 -5.95
C LEU A 235 1.26 8.34 -7.35
N GLU A 236 2.19 8.54 -8.28
CA GLU A 236 2.06 8.08 -9.66
C GLU A 236 3.19 7.12 -10.01
N ASN A 237 2.88 5.98 -10.64
CA ASN A 237 3.85 4.99 -11.06
C ASN A 237 3.52 4.42 -12.44
N ARG A 238 4.55 4.05 -13.20
CA ARG A 238 4.40 3.34 -14.48
C ARG A 238 4.55 1.84 -14.27
N ILE A 239 3.81 1.05 -15.04
CA ILE A 239 3.83 -0.41 -14.97
C ILE A 239 4.75 -1.02 -16.02
N ARG A 240 5.58 -1.99 -15.59
CA ARG A 240 6.30 -2.94 -16.45
C ARG A 240 5.97 -4.36 -16.07
N ARG A 241 6.11 -5.30 -17.00
CA ARG A 241 6.02 -6.73 -16.72
C ARG A 241 7.42 -7.30 -16.51
N HIS A 242 7.59 -8.13 -15.49
CA HIS A 242 8.83 -8.89 -15.31
C HIS A 242 9.07 -9.82 -16.51
N ALA A 243 10.33 -9.95 -16.91
CA ALA A 243 10.71 -10.98 -17.87
C ALA A 243 10.77 -12.33 -17.18
N ARG A 244 10.21 -13.37 -17.80
CA ARG A 244 10.36 -14.73 -17.29
C ARG A 244 11.84 -15.12 -17.44
N PRO A 245 12.53 -15.56 -16.37
CA PRO A 245 13.90 -16.06 -16.51
C PRO A 245 13.89 -17.22 -17.51
N LYS A 246 14.86 -17.24 -18.44
CA LYS A 246 15.06 -18.44 -19.25
C LYS A 246 15.43 -19.59 -18.30
N PRO A 247 14.85 -20.79 -18.46
CA PRO A 247 15.34 -21.95 -17.72
C PRO A 247 16.83 -22.11 -18.00
N ALA A 248 17.61 -22.37 -16.95
CA ALA A 248 19.02 -22.75 -17.08
C ALA A 248 19.16 -24.08 -17.84
#